data_AF-A0A101EC65-F1
#
_entry.id   AF-A0A101EC65-F1
#
_cell.length_a   1.000
_cell.length_b   1.000
_cell.length_c   1.000
_cell.angle_alpha   90.00
_cell.angle_beta   90.00
_cell.angle_gamma   90.00
#
_symmetry.space_group_name_H-M   'P 1'
#
loop_
_entity.id
_entity.type
_entity.pdbx_description
1 polymer ?
#
loop_
_entity_poly.entity_id
_entity_poly.type
_entity_poly.pdbx_seq_one_letter_code
_entity_poly.pdbx_strand_id
1 'polypeptide(L)'
;MEAYCRITVHGGKLVLKGQAEFVKEVLREHLSELLHEWGKEDDRGKERAEPAPAAEEAAPAPSPASPTTMAELRSRARVENNKELVTLAVYYCEHCRHEQPTNEDLRRILKEELREKTSTINSLTTYLQRAKKEGWLGQEGKRWRITSTGMQKVQELLEEQQ
;
A
#
# COMPACT_ATOMS: atom_id res chain seq x y z
N MET A 1 1.19 23.51 -27.68
CA MET A 1 2.02 22.50 -26.98
C MET A 1 1.12 21.64 -26.13
N GLU A 2 1.23 20.32 -26.23
CA GLU A 2 0.53 19.40 -25.34
C GLU A 2 1.17 19.45 -23.94
N ALA A 3 0.34 19.54 -22.91
CA ALA A 3 0.73 19.50 -21.51
C ALA A 3 0.20 18.24 -20.86
N TYR A 4 1.01 17.72 -19.94
CA TYR A 4 0.70 16.56 -19.12
C TYR A 4 0.87 16.96 -17.66
N CYS A 5 -0.22 16.87 -16.89
CA CYS A 5 -0.20 17.13 -15.46
C CYS A 5 -0.71 15.89 -14.71
N ARG A 6 0.08 15.44 -13.75
CA ARG A 6 -0.27 14.32 -12.88
C ARG A 6 -0.14 14.78 -11.44
N ILE A 7 -1.26 14.74 -10.72
CA ILE A 7 -1.32 15.05 -9.29
C ILE A 7 -1.67 13.76 -8.56
N THR A 8 -0.89 13.42 -7.54
CA THR A 8 -1.10 12.24 -6.69
C THR A 8 -1.18 12.73 -5.26
N VAL A 9 -2.27 12.40 -4.57
CA VAL A 9 -2.48 12.70 -3.15
C VAL A 9 -2.87 11.43 -2.40
N HIS A 10 -2.78 11.44 -1.08
CA HIS A 10 -3.27 10.34 -0.24
C HIS A 10 -4.77 10.17 -0.48
N GLY A 11 -5.16 9.07 -1.14
CA GLY A 11 -6.55 8.76 -1.48
C GLY A 11 -6.92 8.87 -2.97
N GLY A 12 -6.03 9.36 -3.85
CA GLY A 12 -6.41 9.49 -5.27
C GLY A 12 -5.31 9.95 -6.24
N LYS A 13 -5.53 9.66 -7.53
CA LYS A 13 -4.66 10.09 -8.62
C LYS A 13 -5.47 10.79 -9.71
N LEU A 14 -5.12 12.04 -10.00
CA LEU A 14 -5.67 12.82 -11.11
C LEU A 14 -4.65 12.89 -12.25
N VAL A 15 -5.08 12.55 -13.46
CA VAL A 15 -4.26 12.63 -14.68
C VAL A 15 -4.97 13.51 -15.70
N LEU A 16 -4.35 14.64 -16.04
CA LEU A 16 -4.83 15.57 -17.05
C LEU A 16 -3.86 15.55 -18.24
N LYS A 17 -4.40 15.30 -19.43
CA LYS A 17 -3.66 15.34 -20.68
C LYS A 17 -4.45 16.18 -21.68
N GLY A 18 -3.82 17.21 -22.23
CA GLY A 18 -4.48 18.08 -23.20
C GLY A 18 -3.60 19.25 -23.60
N GLN A 19 -4.20 20.28 -24.18
CA GLN A 19 -3.46 21.51 -24.49
C GLN A 19 -3.07 22.23 -23.20
N ALA A 20 -1.91 22.89 -23.21
CA ALA A 20 -1.37 23.57 -22.03
C ALA A 20 -2.32 24.62 -21.42
N GLU A 21 -3.12 25.28 -22.25
CA GLU A 21 -4.12 26.26 -21.81
C GLU A 21 -5.28 25.56 -21.09
N PHE A 22 -5.81 24.48 -21.69
CA PHE A 22 -6.85 23.64 -21.08
C PHE A 22 -6.42 23.07 -19.71
N VAL A 23 -5.20 22.54 -19.61
CA VAL A 23 -4.71 21.99 -18.34
C VAL A 23 -4.57 23.08 -17.27
N LYS A 24 -4.14 24.28 -17.65
CA LYS A 24 -4.04 25.42 -16.72
C LYS A 24 -5.41 25.93 -16.28
N GLU A 25 -6.37 25.99 -17.19
CA GLU A 25 -7.74 26.44 -16.91
C GLU A 25 -8.43 25.49 -15.91
N VAL A 26 -8.40 24.18 -16.20
CA VAL A 26 -8.97 23.14 -15.33
C VAL A 26 -8.32 23.13 -13.94
N LEU A 27 -7.00 23.28 -13.86
CA LEU A 27 -6.29 23.38 -12.57
C LEU A 27 -6.57 24.71 -11.84
N ARG A 28 -6.96 25.76 -12.54
CA ARG A 28 -7.26 27.04 -11.91
C ARG A 28 -8.67 27.07 -11.35
N GLU A 29 -9.63 26.51 -12.08
CA GLU A 29 -11.05 26.55 -11.70
C GLU A 29 -11.41 25.43 -10.73
N HIS A 30 -10.94 24.20 -10.96
CA HIS A 30 -11.46 23.02 -10.25
C HIS A 30 -10.50 22.38 -9.23
N LEU A 31 -9.26 22.86 -9.12
CA LEU A 31 -8.29 22.26 -8.20
C LEU A 31 -8.70 22.41 -6.73
N SER A 32 -9.31 23.53 -6.37
CA SER A 32 -9.77 23.76 -4.99
C SER A 32 -10.96 22.87 -4.62
N GLU A 33 -11.89 22.65 -5.55
CA GLU A 33 -13.03 21.74 -5.39
C GLU A 33 -12.57 20.29 -5.27
N LEU A 34 -11.65 19.86 -6.14
CA LEU A 34 -11.03 18.53 -6.10
C LEU A 34 -10.32 18.26 -4.77
N LEU A 35 -9.56 19.24 -4.24
CA LEU A 35 -8.91 19.11 -2.94
C LEU A 35 -9.91 19.11 -1.78
N HIS A 36 -11.03 19.82 -1.91
CA HIS A 36 -12.06 19.89 -0.87
C HIS A 36 -12.92 18.62 -0.82
N GLU A 37 -13.25 18.01 -1.98
CA GLU A 37 -13.90 16.69 -2.04
C GLU A 37 -13.01 15.60 -1.46
N TRP A 38 -11.71 15.61 -1.79
CA TRP A 38 -10.76 14.66 -1.22
C TRP A 38 -10.53 14.84 0.30
N GLY A 39 -10.82 16.02 0.86
CA GLY A 39 -10.76 16.26 2.30
C GLY A 39 -12.04 15.85 3.07
N LYS A 40 -13.15 15.54 2.38
CA LYS A 40 -14.45 15.25 3.03
C LYS A 40 -14.70 13.78 3.31
N GLU A 41 -13.87 12.87 2.81
CA GLU A 41 -14.08 11.42 3.00
C GLU A 41 -13.52 10.86 4.32
N ASP A 42 -12.90 11.69 5.17
CA ASP A 42 -12.32 11.26 6.46
C ASP A 42 -13.21 11.59 7.69
N ASP A 43 -14.33 12.31 7.53
CA ASP A 43 -15.10 12.87 8.66
C ASP A 43 -16.48 12.21 8.86
N ARG A 44 -16.49 10.88 9.10
CA ARG A 44 -17.65 10.19 9.72
C ARG A 44 -17.21 9.25 10.85
N GLY A 45 -16.67 9.83 11.90
CA GLY A 45 -16.35 9.07 13.11
C GLY A 45 -15.90 9.91 14.30
N LYS A 46 -16.48 11.10 14.54
CA LYS A 46 -16.10 11.88 15.72
C LYS A 46 -17.24 12.76 16.27
N GLU A 47 -17.98 12.21 17.22
CA GLU A 47 -18.63 12.93 18.33
C GLU A 47 -19.09 11.85 19.33
N ARG A 48 -18.92 11.97 20.65
CA ARG A 48 -19.06 13.16 21.50
C ARG A 48 -18.34 12.94 22.84
N ALA A 49 -17.81 14.03 23.38
CA ALA A 49 -17.02 14.14 24.60
C ALA A 49 -17.84 14.01 25.90
N GLU A 50 -17.19 13.61 26.99
CA GLU A 50 -17.40 14.19 28.32
C GLU A 50 -16.05 14.34 29.06
N PRO A 51 -15.86 15.41 29.87
CA PRO A 51 -14.54 15.87 30.32
C PRO A 51 -14.10 15.30 31.67
N ALA A 52 -12.77 15.28 31.86
CA ALA A 52 -12.04 14.90 33.05
C ALA A 52 -12.38 15.74 34.31
N PRO A 53 -12.02 15.24 35.51
CA PRO A 53 -10.75 15.65 36.14
C PRO A 53 -10.09 14.45 36.87
N ALA A 54 -8.85 14.41 37.34
CA ALA A 54 -7.64 15.22 37.30
C ALA A 54 -6.54 14.35 37.94
N ALA A 55 -5.28 14.71 37.70
CA ALA A 55 -4.10 14.39 38.51
C ALA A 55 -3.48 12.99 38.41
N GLU A 56 -2.16 13.05 38.13
CA GLU A 56 -1.09 12.15 38.54
C GLU A 56 -1.26 10.64 38.26
N GLU A 57 -0.51 10.12 37.29
CA GLU A 57 0.83 9.57 37.50
C GLU A 57 1.39 9.07 36.14
N ALA A 58 2.70 9.11 35.98
CA ALA A 58 3.37 8.82 34.71
C ALA A 58 3.22 7.34 34.30
N ALA A 59 2.48 7.09 33.21
CA ALA A 59 2.57 5.86 32.42
C ALA A 59 2.67 6.24 30.94
N PRO A 60 3.55 5.61 30.15
CA PRO A 60 3.82 6.00 28.78
C PRO A 60 2.54 5.87 27.94
N ALA A 61 2.18 6.96 27.26
CA ALA A 61 1.08 7.02 26.33
C ALA A 61 1.16 5.86 25.31
N PRO A 62 0.02 5.27 24.90
CA PRO A 62 0.00 4.37 23.76
C PRO A 62 0.49 5.17 22.54
N SER A 63 1.68 4.79 22.04
CA SER A 63 2.21 5.32 20.79
C SER A 63 1.15 5.29 19.69
N PRO A 64 1.07 6.33 18.84
CA PRO A 64 0.25 6.27 17.64
C PRO A 64 0.70 5.05 16.82
N ALA A 65 -0.26 4.25 16.37
CA ALA A 65 -0.04 3.01 15.63
C ALA A 65 1.12 3.15 14.64
N SER A 66 2.18 2.39 14.88
CA SER A 66 3.35 2.31 14.00
C SER A 66 2.90 2.00 12.56
N PRO A 67 3.54 2.56 11.52
CA PRO A 67 3.28 2.17 10.15
C PRO A 67 3.55 0.66 10.05
N THR A 68 2.52 -0.13 9.72
CA THR A 68 2.62 -1.59 9.64
C THR A 68 3.78 -1.94 8.72
N THR A 69 4.89 -2.37 9.29
CA THR A 69 6.11 -2.67 8.53
C THR A 69 5.98 -4.03 7.86
N MET A 70 6.75 -4.27 6.78
CA MET A 70 6.77 -5.61 6.17
C MET A 70 7.22 -6.70 7.16
N ALA A 71 8.08 -6.34 8.12
CA ALA A 71 8.49 -7.23 9.20
C ALA A 71 7.34 -7.58 10.15
N GLU A 72 6.47 -6.62 10.50
CA GLU A 72 5.27 -6.87 11.28
C GLU A 72 4.26 -7.73 10.51
N LEU A 73 4.00 -7.41 9.23
CA LEU A 73 3.16 -8.26 8.38
C LEU A 73 3.68 -9.69 8.31
N ARG A 74 4.99 -9.88 8.17
CA ARG A 74 5.61 -11.21 8.14
C ARG A 74 5.57 -11.91 9.49
N SER A 75 5.61 -11.18 10.60
CA SER A 75 5.45 -11.77 11.95
C SER A 75 4.01 -12.22 12.23
N ARG A 76 3.04 -11.54 11.62
CA ARG A 76 1.61 -11.87 11.71
C ARG A 76 1.20 -12.96 10.74
N ALA A 77 1.80 -12.97 9.54
CA ALA A 77 1.54 -13.93 8.49
C ALA A 77 2.32 -15.24 8.70
N ARG A 78 1.64 -16.38 8.65
CA ARG A 78 2.31 -17.70 8.60
C ARG A 78 2.82 -18.01 7.21
N VAL A 79 3.98 -17.45 6.87
CA VAL A 79 4.62 -17.71 5.58
C VAL A 79 5.37 -19.05 5.63
N GLU A 80 4.83 -20.08 4.97
CA GLU A 80 5.46 -21.40 4.88
C GLU A 80 6.34 -21.52 3.63
N ASN A 81 6.03 -20.75 2.59
CA ASN A 81 6.71 -20.84 1.31
C ASN A 81 7.19 -19.49 0.77
N ASN A 82 8.28 -19.50 0.00
CA ASN A 82 8.81 -18.31 -0.68
C ASN A 82 7.80 -17.69 -1.66
N LYS A 83 6.85 -18.48 -2.18
CA LYS A 83 5.73 -17.99 -3.00
C LYS A 83 4.80 -17.07 -2.20
N GLU A 84 4.45 -17.46 -0.98
CA GLU A 84 3.61 -16.68 -0.07
C GLU A 84 4.34 -15.44 0.40
N LEU A 85 5.64 -15.57 0.71
CA LEU A 85 6.48 -14.43 1.11
C LEU A 85 6.44 -13.32 0.05
N VAL A 86 6.60 -13.71 -1.21
CA VAL A 86 6.62 -12.80 -2.34
C VAL A 86 5.23 -12.20 -2.60
N THR A 87 4.18 -12.99 -2.39
CA THR A 87 2.79 -12.51 -2.51
C THR A 87 2.47 -11.49 -1.41
N LEU A 88 2.93 -11.74 -0.18
CA LEU A 88 2.83 -10.82 0.95
C LEU A 88 3.62 -9.53 0.69
N ALA A 89 4.80 -9.63 0.07
CA ALA A 89 5.60 -8.46 -0.29
C ALA A 89 4.89 -7.58 -1.33
N VAL A 90 4.20 -8.19 -2.31
CA VAL A 90 3.37 -7.46 -3.26
C VAL A 90 2.17 -6.82 -2.57
N TYR A 91 1.50 -7.56 -1.69
CA TYR A 91 0.41 -7.03 -0.87
C TYR A 91 0.84 -5.80 -0.05
N TYR A 92 1.97 -5.88 0.63
CA TYR A 92 2.51 -4.75 1.40
C TYR A 92 2.72 -3.50 0.55
N CYS A 93 3.27 -3.67 -0.66
CA CYS A 93 3.45 -2.53 -1.56
C CYS A 93 2.11 -1.94 -2.01
N GLU A 94 1.17 -2.78 -2.43
CA GLU A 94 -0.09 -2.32 -3.02
C GLU A 94 -1.10 -1.84 -1.98
N HIS A 95 -1.20 -2.50 -0.83
CA HIS A 95 -2.16 -2.16 0.23
C HIS A 95 -1.60 -1.23 1.29
N CYS A 96 -0.34 -1.36 1.69
CA CYS A 96 0.22 -0.52 2.74
C CYS A 96 0.94 0.71 2.17
N ARG A 97 1.53 0.61 0.98
CA ARG A 97 2.23 1.74 0.32
C ARG A 97 1.46 2.34 -0.85
N HIS A 98 0.32 1.76 -1.25
CA HIS A 98 -0.48 2.17 -2.41
C HIS A 98 0.32 2.27 -3.73
N GLU A 99 1.34 1.42 -3.86
CA GLU A 99 2.24 1.39 -5.01
C GLU A 99 2.30 -0.01 -5.62
N GLN A 100 2.24 -0.09 -6.95
CA GLN A 100 2.45 -1.35 -7.66
C GLN A 100 3.95 -1.63 -7.79
N PRO A 101 4.48 -2.67 -7.14
CA PRO A 101 5.92 -2.86 -7.09
C PRO A 101 6.47 -3.44 -8.38
N THR A 102 7.68 -3.03 -8.73
CA THR A 102 8.48 -3.71 -9.76
C THR A 102 9.31 -4.85 -9.15
N ASN A 103 9.94 -5.66 -10.00
CA ASN A 103 10.88 -6.68 -9.52
C ASN A 103 12.04 -6.06 -8.69
N GLU A 104 12.49 -4.85 -9.03
CA GLU A 104 13.56 -4.18 -8.29
C GLU A 104 13.09 -3.74 -6.90
N ASP A 105 11.87 -3.22 -6.79
CA ASP A 105 11.28 -2.83 -5.51
C ASP A 105 11.10 -4.04 -4.58
N LEU A 106 10.59 -5.15 -5.12
CA LEU A 106 10.44 -6.39 -4.35
C LEU A 106 11.79 -6.95 -3.91
N ARG A 107 12.84 -6.87 -4.74
CA ARG A 107 14.20 -7.27 -4.34
C ARG A 107 14.74 -6.39 -3.22
N ARG A 108 14.50 -5.07 -3.30
CA ARG A 108 14.91 -4.11 -2.26
C ARG A 108 14.22 -4.44 -0.94
N ILE A 109 12.90 -4.64 -0.94
CA ILE A 109 12.12 -4.94 0.27
C ILE A 109 12.55 -6.27 0.89
N LEU A 110 12.70 -7.32 0.08
CA LEU A 110 13.14 -8.63 0.58
C LEU A 110 14.57 -8.57 1.17
N LYS A 111 15.46 -7.77 0.57
CA LYS A 111 16.85 -7.62 1.02
C LYS A 111 17.00 -6.72 2.23
N GLU A 112 16.36 -5.55 2.22
CA GLU A 112 16.57 -4.48 3.20
C GLU A 112 15.63 -4.61 4.39
N GLU A 113 14.34 -4.87 4.15
CA GLU A 113 13.33 -4.95 5.22
C GLU A 113 13.26 -6.36 5.83
N LEU A 114 13.28 -7.41 5.00
CA LEU A 114 13.14 -8.79 5.47
C LEU A 114 14.46 -9.55 5.64
N ARG A 115 15.59 -8.96 5.21
CA ARG A 115 16.94 -9.56 5.26
C ARG A 115 16.97 -11.02 4.75
N GLU A 116 16.24 -11.27 3.67
CA GLU A 116 16.14 -12.59 3.08
C GLU A 116 17.44 -13.09 2.47
N LYS A 117 17.56 -14.42 2.38
CA LYS A 117 18.71 -15.06 1.74
C LYS A 117 18.79 -14.64 0.27
N THR A 118 20.01 -14.38 -0.21
CA THR A 118 20.27 -14.02 -1.62
C THR A 118 19.73 -15.07 -2.60
N SER A 119 19.69 -16.34 -2.21
CA SER A 119 19.09 -17.42 -3.01
C SER A 119 17.59 -17.22 -3.28
N THR A 120 16.85 -16.75 -2.28
CA THR A 120 15.42 -16.42 -2.39
C THR A 120 15.21 -15.21 -3.31
N ILE A 121 16.06 -14.18 -3.15
CA ILE A 121 16.01 -12.95 -3.96
C ILE A 121 16.32 -13.24 -5.44
N ASN A 122 17.31 -14.11 -5.70
CA ASN A 122 17.67 -14.52 -7.06
C ASN A 122 16.53 -15.31 -7.73
N SER A 123 15.78 -16.08 -6.95
CA SER A 123 14.64 -16.88 -7.40
C SER A 123 13.31 -16.13 -7.37
N LEU A 124 13.30 -14.84 -7.03
CA LEU A 124 12.10 -14.00 -6.90
C LEU A 124 11.19 -14.10 -8.13
N THR A 125 11.76 -13.92 -9.32
CA THR A 125 10.99 -13.97 -10.57
C THR A 125 10.29 -15.31 -10.74
N THR A 126 10.93 -16.41 -10.37
CA THR A 126 10.33 -17.75 -10.42
C THR A 126 9.14 -17.86 -9.48
N TYR A 127 9.23 -17.33 -8.26
CA TYR A 127 8.13 -17.34 -7.30
C TYR A 127 6.97 -16.45 -7.73
N LEU A 128 7.25 -15.27 -8.29
CA LEU A 128 6.24 -14.39 -8.87
C LEU A 128 5.49 -15.05 -10.03
N GLN A 129 6.21 -15.74 -10.93
CA GLN A 129 5.58 -16.47 -12.04
C GLN A 129 4.73 -17.65 -11.54
N ARG A 130 5.14 -18.33 -10.47
CA ARG A 130 4.33 -19.40 -9.84
C ARG A 130 3.05 -18.83 -9.24
N ALA A 131 3.14 -17.76 -8.46
CA ALA A 131 1.99 -17.06 -7.89
C ALA A 131 1.05 -16.51 -8.98
N LYS A 132 1.61 -16.02 -10.10
CA LYS A 132 0.84 -15.62 -11.28
C LYS A 132 0.10 -16.78 -11.93
N LYS A 133 0.75 -17.94 -12.09
CA LYS A 133 0.13 -19.14 -12.68
C LYS A 133 -1.05 -19.64 -11.86
N GLU A 134 -0.98 -19.50 -10.53
CA GLU A 134 -2.07 -19.84 -9.60
C GLU A 134 -3.13 -18.73 -9.48
N GLY A 135 -2.94 -17.62 -10.19
CA GLY A 135 -3.89 -16.51 -10.22
C GLY A 135 -3.86 -15.63 -8.97
N TRP A 136 -2.83 -15.73 -8.12
CA TRP A 136 -2.69 -14.89 -6.92
C TRP A 136 -2.18 -13.49 -7.26
N LEU A 137 -1.34 -13.39 -8.29
CA LEU A 137 -0.75 -12.14 -8.75
C LEU A 137 -1.07 -11.89 -10.23
N GLY A 138 -1.38 -10.64 -10.53
CA GLY A 138 -1.45 -10.10 -11.88
C GLY A 138 -0.15 -9.38 -12.25
N GLN A 139 0.12 -9.27 -13.55
CA GLN A 139 1.24 -8.50 -14.05
C GLN A 139 0.73 -7.49 -15.08
N GLU A 140 0.99 -6.21 -14.84
CA GLU A 140 0.65 -5.10 -15.71
C GLU A 140 1.96 -4.47 -16.22
N GLY A 141 2.41 -4.93 -17.38
CA GLY A 141 3.74 -4.57 -17.91
C GLY A 141 4.88 -5.02 -17.00
N LYS A 142 5.59 -4.06 -16.39
CA LYS A 142 6.70 -4.31 -15.45
C LYS A 142 6.27 -4.32 -13.98
N ARG A 143 4.99 -4.09 -13.71
CA ARG A 143 4.45 -3.93 -12.36
C ARG A 143 3.63 -5.15 -11.97
N TRP A 144 3.73 -5.50 -10.70
CA TRP A 144 2.93 -6.56 -10.11
C TRP A 144 1.72 -5.97 -9.40
N ARG A 145 0.62 -6.70 -9.45
CA ARG A 145 -0.58 -6.42 -8.68
C ARG A 145 -1.07 -7.69 -8.02
N ILE A 146 -1.70 -7.58 -6.87
CA ILE A 146 -2.43 -8.66 -6.25
C ILE A 146 -3.81 -8.79 -6.91
N THR A 147 -4.28 -10.03 -7.05
CA THR A 147 -5.63 -10.31 -7.51
C THR A 147 -6.56 -10.50 -6.30
N SER A 148 -7.86 -10.58 -6.53
CA SER A 148 -8.83 -10.93 -5.48
C SER A 148 -8.49 -12.27 -4.81
N THR A 149 -8.04 -13.27 -5.59
CA THR A 149 -7.61 -14.57 -5.06
C THR A 149 -6.34 -14.46 -4.22
N GLY A 150 -5.38 -13.63 -4.64
CA GLY A 150 -4.17 -13.37 -3.86
C GLY A 150 -4.49 -12.65 -2.55
N MET A 151 -5.44 -11.71 -2.56
CA MET A 151 -5.89 -11.02 -1.35
C MET A 151 -6.52 -11.99 -0.36
N GLN A 152 -7.40 -12.89 -0.81
CA GLN A 152 -7.98 -13.93 0.05
C GLN A 152 -6.89 -14.78 0.69
N LYS A 153 -5.87 -15.19 -0.08
CA LYS A 153 -4.73 -15.94 0.48
C LYS A 153 -3.92 -15.13 1.49
N VAL A 154 -3.67 -13.86 1.23
CA VAL A 154 -2.97 -13.01 2.21
C VAL A 154 -3.81 -12.80 3.47
N GLN A 155 -5.13 -12.67 3.34
CA GLN A 155 -6.04 -12.60 4.48
C GLN A 155 -6.02 -13.90 5.29
N GLU A 156 -6.14 -15.07 4.66
CA GLU A 156 -6.00 -16.37 5.34
C GLU A 156 -4.67 -16.46 6.11
N LEU A 157 -3.56 -16.03 5.49
CA LEU A 157 -2.24 -16.02 6.13
C LEU A 157 -2.19 -15.10 7.37
N LEU A 158 -2.96 -14.00 7.37
CA LEU A 158 -3.01 -13.00 8.44
C LEU A 158 -4.08 -13.28 9.51
N GLU A 159 -5.16 -14.00 9.17
CA GLU A 159 -6.36 -14.22 9.98
C GLU A 159 -6.38 -15.57 10.73
N GLU A 160 -5.50 -16.53 10.43
CA GLU A 160 -5.34 -17.79 11.20
C GLU A 160 -4.86 -17.61 12.66
N GLN A 161 -5.09 -16.44 13.27
CA GLN A 161 -4.80 -16.12 14.67
C GLN A 161 -6.05 -15.83 15.53
N GLN A 162 -7.20 -16.38 15.18
CA GLN A 162 -8.35 -16.48 16.11
C GLN A 162 -8.53 -17.90 16.62
#